data_AF-A0AAU9MIE5-F1
#
_entry.id   AF-A0AAU9MIE5-F1
#
_cell.length_a   1.000
_cell.length_b   1.000
_cell.length_c   1.000
_cell.angle_alpha   90.00
_cell.angle_beta   90.00
_cell.angle_gamma   90.00
#
_symmetry.space_group_name_H-M   'P 1'
#
loop_
_entity.id
_entity.type
_entity.pdbx_description
1 polymer ?
#
loop_
_entity_poly.entity_id
_entity_poly.type
_entity_poly.pdbx_seq_one_letter_code
_entity_poly.pdbx_strand_id
1 'polypeptide(L)'
;METYSKVKRFLFICKLISRIIELLGSRCAKFRFKPLLEENMSTRVLHICNEEGLNLDLEALSLLILSCISQGDLRGAIILLQEMCLLSEGTMETNILVQHTRSRGIVKSDKMKAS
;
A
#
# COMPACT_ATOMS: atom_id res chain seq x y z
N MET A 1 14.28 4.60 -29.75
CA MET A 1 13.36 5.60 -29.16
C MET A 1 13.35 6.88 -29.98
N GLU A 2 14.52 7.46 -30.30
CA GLU A 2 14.63 8.72 -31.04
C GLU A 2 14.09 8.66 -32.46
N THR A 3 14.33 7.56 -33.20
CA THR A 3 13.92 7.41 -34.60
C THR A 3 12.41 7.42 -34.80
N TYR A 4 11.63 7.05 -33.77
CA TYR A 4 10.17 6.95 -33.83
C TYR A 4 9.45 7.89 -32.86
N SER A 5 10.16 8.86 -32.27
CA SER A 5 9.62 9.77 -31.25
C SER A 5 8.44 10.62 -31.75
N LYS A 6 8.37 10.89 -33.07
CA LYS A 6 7.29 11.66 -33.70
C LYS A 6 5.95 10.92 -33.74
N VAL A 7 5.97 9.58 -33.68
CA VAL A 7 4.77 8.74 -33.86
C VAL A 7 4.48 7.90 -32.62
N LYS A 8 5.50 7.54 -31.84
CA LYS A 8 5.39 6.64 -30.68
C LYS A 8 5.89 7.32 -29.41
N ARG A 9 5.08 7.26 -28.35
CA ARG A 9 5.48 7.65 -26.99
C ARG A 9 5.83 6.42 -26.16
N PHE A 10 6.85 6.55 -25.33
CA PHE A 10 7.35 5.48 -24.47
C PHE A 10 7.14 5.87 -23.01
N LEU A 11 6.72 4.90 -22.19
CA LEU A 11 6.57 5.04 -20.74
C LEU A 11 7.37 3.93 -20.06
N PHE A 12 8.24 4.30 -19.13
CA PHE A 12 9.01 3.36 -18.32
C PHE A 12 8.61 3.49 -16.86
N ILE A 13 8.30 2.36 -16.22
CA ILE A 13 7.95 2.30 -14.80
C ILE A 13 9.06 1.51 -14.10
N CYS A 14 9.70 2.14 -13.12
CA CYS A 14 10.87 1.57 -12.44
C CYS A 14 10.84 1.92 -10.95
N LYS A 15 11.29 0.99 -10.09
CA LYS A 15 11.39 1.25 -8.64
C LYS A 15 12.57 2.16 -8.28
N LEU A 16 13.68 2.06 -9.01
CA LEU A 16 14.90 2.78 -8.69
C LEU A 16 15.49 3.43 -9.95
N ILE A 17 15.59 4.76 -9.93
CA ILE A 17 16.09 5.55 -11.06
C ILE A 17 17.56 5.23 -11.39
N SER A 18 18.37 4.89 -10.39
CA SER A 18 19.80 4.56 -10.60
C SER A 18 20.03 3.25 -11.36
N ARG A 19 19.00 2.41 -11.50
CA ARG A 19 19.06 1.20 -12.34
C ARG A 19 18.76 1.49 -13.82
N ILE A 20 18.34 2.71 -14.14
CA ILE A 20 18.09 3.12 -15.52
C ILE A 20 19.39 3.65 -16.13
N ILE A 21 19.68 3.23 -17.36
CA ILE A 21 20.84 3.71 -18.13
C ILE A 21 20.70 5.22 -18.34
N GLU A 22 21.78 5.97 -18.11
CA GLU A 22 21.79 7.44 -18.17
C GLU A 22 21.24 8.00 -19.49
N LEU A 23 21.52 7.34 -20.61
CA LEU A 23 21.00 7.67 -21.94
C LEU A 23 19.47 7.72 -22.02
N LEU A 24 18.76 6.90 -21.24
CA LEU A 24 17.30 6.96 -21.15
C LEU A 24 16.85 8.03 -20.15
N GLY A 25 17.57 8.15 -19.04
CA GLY A 25 17.27 9.14 -17.99
C GLY A 25 17.42 10.59 -18.45
N SER A 26 18.30 10.89 -19.41
CA SER A 26 18.48 12.24 -19.97
C SER A 26 17.38 12.62 -20.97
N ARG A 27 16.74 11.63 -21.60
CA ARG A 27 15.76 11.85 -22.69
C ARG A 27 14.30 11.77 -22.23
N CYS A 28 14.04 11.27 -21.02
CA CYS A 28 12.70 11.07 -20.48
C CYS A 28 12.37 12.12 -19.42
N ALA A 29 11.12 12.60 -19.44
CA ALA A 29 10.56 13.36 -18.32
C ALA A 29 10.46 12.46 -17.08
N LYS A 30 11.02 12.92 -15.96
CA LYS A 30 11.11 12.13 -14.72
C LYS A 30 9.91 12.45 -13.83
N PHE A 31 9.08 11.44 -13.60
CA PHE A 31 7.99 11.51 -12.62
C PHE A 31 8.33 10.63 -11.43
N ARG A 32 8.36 11.22 -10.22
CA ARG A 32 8.63 10.51 -8.98
C ARG A 32 7.35 10.38 -8.17
N PHE A 33 6.88 9.15 -8.01
CA PHE A 33 5.84 8.84 -7.05
C PHE A 33 6.43 8.89 -5.64
N LYS A 34 5.91 9.80 -4.82
CA LYS A 34 6.21 9.82 -3.38
C LYS A 34 5.36 8.75 -2.70
N PRO A 35 5.85 8.16 -1.58
CA PRO A 35 5.01 7.32 -0.75
C PRO A 35 3.75 8.09 -0.32
N LEU A 36 2.64 7.37 -0.17
CA LEU A 36 1.37 7.98 0.22
C LEU A 36 1.42 8.43 1.68
N LEU A 37 0.73 9.53 1.98
CA LEU A 37 0.50 9.99 3.34
C LEU A 37 -0.53 9.10 4.02
N GLU A 38 -0.42 8.94 5.34
CA GLU A 38 -1.32 8.13 6.16
C GLU A 38 -2.78 8.57 6.01
N GLU A 39 -3.04 9.88 6.00
CA GLU A 39 -4.38 10.45 5.82
C GLU A 39 -4.99 10.10 4.45
N ASN A 40 -4.18 10.08 3.39
CA ASN A 40 -4.65 9.72 2.05
C ASN A 40 -4.92 8.22 1.95
N MET A 41 -4.13 7.41 2.65
CA MET A 41 -4.35 5.96 2.73
C MET A 41 -5.60 5.63 3.52
N SER A 42 -5.81 6.25 4.69
CA SER A 42 -6.97 6.01 5.54
C SER A 42 -8.27 6.37 4.80
N THR A 43 -8.29 7.53 4.15
CA THR A 43 -9.43 7.98 3.34
C THR A 43 -9.76 6.98 2.23
N ARG A 44 -8.75 6.44 1.56
CA ARG A 44 -8.96 5.48 0.47
C ARG A 44 -9.42 4.11 0.96
N VAL A 45 -8.89 3.63 2.08
CA VAL A 45 -9.30 2.35 2.68
C VAL A 45 -10.74 2.46 3.18
N LEU A 46 -11.10 3.55 3.89
CA LEU A 46 -12.47 3.81 4.32
C LEU A 46 -13.45 3.85 3.15
N HIS A 47 -13.08 4.50 2.05
CA HIS A 47 -13.90 4.50 0.83
C HIS A 47 -14.14 3.08 0.31
N ILE A 48 -13.12 2.21 0.29
CA ILE A 48 -13.28 0.82 -0.17
C ILE A 48 -14.22 0.06 0.77
N CYS A 49 -14.09 0.24 2.08
CA CYS A 49 -14.94 -0.45 3.05
C CYS A 49 -16.41 -0.01 2.96
N ASN A 50 -16.67 1.27 2.71
CA ASN A 50 -18.03 1.77 2.51
C ASN A 50 -18.67 1.19 1.24
N GLU A 51 -17.92 1.07 0.14
CA GLU A 51 -18.43 0.51 -1.12
C GLU A 51 -18.68 -1.01 -1.02
N GLU A 52 -17.81 -1.73 -0.31
CA GLU A 52 -17.93 -3.17 -0.09
C GLU A 52 -18.88 -3.54 1.08
N GLY A 53 -19.43 -2.55 1.79
CA GLY A 53 -20.32 -2.78 2.93
C GLY A 53 -19.64 -3.43 4.14
N LEU A 54 -18.32 -3.23 4.29
CA LEU A 54 -17.52 -3.81 5.37
C LEU A 54 -17.54 -2.92 6.61
N ASN A 55 -17.96 -3.48 7.74
CA ASN A 55 -17.84 -2.84 9.05
C ASN A 55 -16.44 -3.07 9.62
N LEU A 56 -15.56 -2.08 9.47
CA LEU A 56 -14.26 -2.05 10.14
C LEU A 56 -14.36 -1.33 11.48
N ASP A 57 -13.81 -1.95 12.52
CA ASP A 57 -13.61 -1.28 13.80
C ASP A 57 -12.49 -0.24 13.70
N LEU A 58 -12.60 0.87 14.43
CA LEU A 58 -11.62 1.97 14.37
C LEU A 58 -10.22 1.52 14.83
N GLU A 59 -10.16 0.58 15.75
CA GLU A 59 -8.91 -0.04 16.21
C GLU A 59 -8.30 -0.99 15.16
N ALA A 60 -9.15 -1.69 14.39
CA ALA A 60 -8.69 -2.50 13.26
C ALA A 60 -8.16 -1.63 12.12
N LEU A 61 -8.82 -0.50 11.83
CA LEU A 61 -8.37 0.47 10.84
C LEU A 61 -7.02 1.09 11.24
N SER A 62 -6.88 1.51 12.49
CA SER A 62 -5.63 2.11 12.98
C SER A 62 -4.48 1.09 12.96
N LEU A 63 -4.71 -0.17 13.36
CA LEU A 63 -3.72 -1.24 13.28
C LEU A 63 -3.38 -1.64 11.84
N LEU A 64 -4.34 -1.65 10.92
CA LEU A 64 -4.10 -1.92 9.50
C LEU A 64 -3.22 -0.81 8.90
N ILE A 65 -3.53 0.45 9.22
CA ILE A 65 -2.73 1.60 8.84
C ILE A 65 -1.32 1.48 9.46
N LEU A 66 -1.20 1.22 10.77
CA LEU A 66 0.07 1.04 11.49
C LEU A 66 0.92 -0.10 10.91
N SER A 67 0.28 -1.20 10.53
CA SER A 67 0.94 -2.38 9.95
C SER A 67 1.40 -2.12 8.50
N CYS A 68 0.67 -1.30 7.74
CA CYS A 68 0.99 -0.99 6.34
C CYS A 68 1.91 0.24 6.17
N ILE A 69 2.17 0.98 7.25
CA ILE A 69 3.08 2.13 7.30
C ILE A 69 4.54 1.76 7.01
N SER A 70 4.93 0.48 7.03
CA SER A 70 6.35 0.14 6.83
C SER A 70 6.92 0.57 5.46
N GLN A 71 6.09 0.90 4.46
CA GLN A 71 6.56 1.41 3.14
C GLN A 71 5.64 2.43 2.42
N GLY A 72 4.47 2.81 2.96
CA GLY A 72 3.51 3.66 2.22
C GLY A 72 2.92 2.97 0.98
N ASP A 73 2.77 1.64 1.06
CA ASP A 73 2.26 0.78 -0.01
C ASP A 73 0.76 0.50 0.20
N LEU A 74 -0.07 1.25 -0.53
CA LEU A 74 -1.53 1.06 -0.52
C LEU A 74 -1.96 -0.29 -1.10
N ARG A 75 -1.19 -0.87 -2.03
CA ARG A 75 -1.52 -2.18 -2.62
C ARG A 75 -1.42 -3.26 -1.55
N GLY A 76 -0.37 -3.23 -0.74
CA GLY A 76 -0.21 -4.14 0.39
C GLY A 76 -1.37 -4.05 1.38
N ALA A 77 -1.82 -2.83 1.68
CA ALA A 77 -2.95 -2.59 2.57
C ALA A 77 -4.26 -3.18 2.03
N ILE A 78 -4.55 -2.99 0.74
CA ILE A 78 -5.77 -3.52 0.12
C ILE A 78 -5.74 -5.05 0.06
N ILE A 79 -4.59 -5.65 -0.30
CA ILE A 79 -4.45 -7.11 -0.32
C ILE A 79 -4.70 -7.68 1.08
N LEU A 80 -4.13 -7.06 2.10
CA LEU A 80 -4.35 -7.49 3.47
C LEU A 80 -5.84 -7.37 3.85
N LEU A 81 -6.48 -6.25 3.52
CA LEU A 81 -7.91 -6.05 3.76
C LEU A 81 -8.76 -7.14 3.09
N GLN A 82 -8.48 -7.45 1.83
CA GLN A 82 -9.20 -8.46 1.07
C GLN A 82 -9.01 -9.85 1.66
N GLU A 83 -7.80 -10.21 2.05
CA GLU A 83 -7.52 -11.49 2.70
C GLU A 83 -8.27 -11.62 4.03
N MET A 84 -8.31 -10.57 4.85
CA MET A 84 -9.09 -10.56 6.08
C MET A 84 -10.57 -10.81 5.81
N CYS A 85 -11.13 -10.14 4.80
CA CYS A 85 -12.52 -10.31 4.41
C CYS A 85 -12.83 -11.74 3.94
N LEU A 86 -11.89 -12.39 3.26
CA LEU A 86 -12.03 -13.79 2.84
C LEU A 86 -11.98 -14.76 4.03
N LEU A 87 -11.19 -14.45 5.07
CA LEU A 87 -11.07 -15.29 6.26
C LEU A 87 -12.26 -15.12 7.22
N SER A 88 -12.91 -13.97 7.24
CA SER A 88 -13.83 -13.58 8.31
C SER A 88 -15.33 -13.63 7.97
N GLU A 89 -15.70 -14.17 6.80
CA GLU A 89 -17.10 -14.24 6.33
C GLU A 89 -17.90 -12.93 6.54
N GLY A 90 -17.23 -11.78 6.45
CA GLY A 90 -17.86 -10.46 6.55
C GLY A 90 -17.81 -9.77 7.93
N THR A 91 -17.17 -10.34 8.96
CA THR A 91 -17.03 -9.68 10.29
C THR A 91 -15.57 -9.42 10.66
N MET A 92 -15.12 -8.17 10.63
CA MET A 92 -13.70 -7.82 10.79
C MET A 92 -13.30 -7.72 12.28
N GLU A 93 -12.98 -8.86 12.89
CA GLU A 93 -12.45 -8.90 14.26
C GLU A 93 -10.93 -8.63 14.32
N THR A 94 -10.51 -7.77 15.27
CA THR A 94 -9.12 -7.35 15.51
C THR A 94 -8.15 -8.51 15.78
N ASN A 95 -8.65 -9.63 16.31
CA ASN A 95 -7.86 -10.82 16.60
C ASN A 95 -7.25 -11.48 15.36
N ILE A 96 -7.95 -11.46 14.21
CA ILE A 96 -7.46 -12.05 12.95
C ILE A 96 -6.29 -11.22 12.40
N LEU A 97 -6.35 -9.89 12.59
CA LEU A 97 -5.32 -8.95 12.15
C LEU A 97 -3.99 -9.17 12.87
N VAL A 98 -4.02 -9.40 14.19
CA VAL A 98 -2.80 -9.67 14.99
C VAL A 98 -2.17 -11.02 14.63
N GLN A 99 -2.97 -12.05 14.36
CA GLN A 99 -2.45 -13.39 14.00
C GLN A 99 -1.81 -13.38 12.61
N HIS A 100 -2.41 -12.71 11.64
CA HIS A 100 -1.90 -12.65 10.27
C HIS A 100 -0.70 -11.70 10.09
N THR A 101 -0.65 -10.60 10.87
CA THR A 101 0.52 -9.71 10.89
C THR A 101 1.73 -10.36 11.57
N ARG A 102 1.50 -11.27 12.53
CA ARG A 102 2.54 -12.13 13.13
C ARG A 102 3.07 -13.18 12.15
N SER A 103 2.19 -13.86 11.40
CA SER A 103 2.62 -14.89 10.42
C SER A 103 3.41 -14.31 9.25
N ARG A 104 3.16 -13.04 8.87
CA ARG A 104 3.91 -12.31 7.84
C ARG A 104 5.18 -11.61 8.35
N GLY A 105 5.46 -11.63 9.65
CA GLY A 105 6.66 -11.00 10.22
C GLY A 105 6.70 -9.47 10.09
N ILE A 106 5.54 -8.81 9.92
CA ILE A 106 5.45 -7.35 9.70
C ILE A 106 5.46 -6.60 11.05
N VAL A 107 5.09 -7.25 12.14
CA VAL A 107 5.11 -6.67 13.49
C VAL A 107 6.23 -7.30 14.32
N LYS A 108 7.29 -6.54 14.60
CA LYS A 108 8.08 -6.77 15.82
C LYS A 108 7.18 -6.40 16.99
N SER A 109 7.03 -7.33 17.95
CA SER A 109 6.67 -6.99 19.32
C SER A 109 7.48 -5.76 19.73
N ASP A 110 6.81 -4.68 20.11
CA ASP A 110 7.32 -3.57 20.95
C ASP A 110 6.76 -2.21 20.51
N LYS A 111 5.42 -2.03 20.53
CA LYS A 111 4.76 -0.74 20.87
C LYS A 111 3.31 -0.99 21.31
N MET A 112 3.12 -1.83 22.32
CA MET A 112 1.83 -1.91 23.04
C MET A 112 2.05 -1.93 24.56
N LYS A 113 3.07 -1.18 25.00
CA LYS A 113 3.34 -0.77 26.39
C LYS A 113 3.98 0.61 26.38
N ALA A 114 3.17 1.66 26.21
CA ALA A 114 3.48 3.02 26.67
C ALA A 114 2.31 3.94 26.29
N SER A 115 1.23 3.90 27.07
CA SER A 115 0.51 5.04 27.62
C SER A 115 -0.52 4.52 28.59
#